data_AF-A0A2T8IFN9-F1
#
_entry.id   AF-A0A2T8IFN9-F1
#
_cell.length_a   1.000
_cell.length_b   1.000
_cell.length_c   1.000
_cell.angle_alpha   90.00
_cell.angle_beta   90.00
_cell.angle_gamma   90.00
#
_symmetry.space_group_name_H-M   'P 1'
#
loop_
_entity.id
_entity.type
_entity.pdbx_description
1 polymer ?
#
loop_
_entity_poly.entity_id
_entity_poly.type
_entity_poly.pdbx_seq_one_letter_code
_entity_poly.pdbx_strand_id
1 'polypeptide(L)'
;MSLRGVEAGEVVDDLPGGFSAYVTGPSKSSHAVVLASDVYGFEAPILRKIADQVAAKGYYVVVPDFFHGDPYNDSKILSEWIKSHSPVTAAQDAKPLFASLRNKGKSIGVGGYCWGGKFATEIAKTDNVKVAVLSHPAYVIVDDMKEVKWPIEILGAQNDTITPPEQVRQFDQALRQRMDIEYFVKIFPRVAHGFACRYNTSDPFAVKSAEQALAYMLDWFHKYLK
;
A
#
# COMPACT_ATOMS: atom_id res chain seq x y z
N MET A 1 -5.34 19.89 17.88
CA MET A 1 -6.16 20.05 16.67
C MET A 1 -6.97 18.77 16.48
N SER A 2 -8.28 18.90 16.37
CA SER A 2 -9.26 17.80 16.39
C SER A 2 -9.20 16.95 15.10
N LEU A 3 -9.19 15.62 15.24
CA LEU A 3 -9.12 14.60 14.17
C LEU A 3 -10.40 14.47 13.31
N ARG A 4 -11.21 15.54 13.20
CA ARG A 4 -12.41 15.60 12.36
C ARG A 4 -12.15 16.43 11.11
N GLY A 5 -11.28 15.94 10.23
CA GLY A 5 -11.19 16.41 8.84
C GLY A 5 -12.15 15.62 7.96
N VAL A 6 -12.91 16.31 7.12
CA VAL A 6 -13.71 15.72 6.03
C VAL A 6 -12.73 15.17 4.97
N GLU A 7 -13.05 14.01 4.38
CA GLU A 7 -12.29 13.45 3.25
C GLU A 7 -12.15 14.50 2.14
N ALA A 8 -10.94 14.71 1.62
CA ALA A 8 -10.66 15.77 0.65
C ALA A 8 -10.89 15.33 -0.81
N GLY A 9 -10.88 14.03 -1.05
CA GLY A 9 -11.11 13.41 -2.34
C GLY A 9 -12.57 13.04 -2.58
N GLU A 10 -12.78 12.25 -3.61
CA GLU A 10 -14.09 11.78 -4.03
C GLU A 10 -14.05 10.29 -4.40
N VAL A 11 -15.18 9.61 -4.29
CA VAL A 11 -15.35 8.27 -4.86
C VAL A 11 -15.73 8.44 -6.32
N VAL A 12 -14.95 7.82 -7.20
CA VAL A 12 -15.25 7.71 -8.63
C VAL A 12 -15.62 6.27 -8.94
N ASP A 13 -16.69 6.11 -9.70
CA ASP A 13 -17.08 4.82 -10.27
C ASP A 13 -16.53 4.74 -11.70
N ASP A 14 -16.16 3.55 -12.16
CA ASP A 14 -15.67 3.28 -13.52
C ASP A 14 -14.23 3.73 -13.85
N LEU A 15 -13.27 3.56 -12.93
CA LEU A 15 -11.86 3.56 -13.35
C LEU A 15 -11.55 2.34 -14.26
N PRO A 16 -10.56 2.47 -15.16
CA PRO A 16 -10.16 1.37 -16.05
C PRO A 16 -9.90 0.07 -15.29
N GLY A 17 -10.52 -1.01 -15.76
CA GLY A 17 -10.60 -2.28 -15.03
C GLY A 17 -11.93 -2.47 -14.28
N GLY A 18 -12.85 -1.50 -14.35
CA GLY A 18 -14.15 -1.58 -13.67
C GLY A 18 -14.06 -1.34 -12.17
N PHE A 19 -13.06 -0.58 -11.73
CA PHE A 19 -12.85 -0.29 -10.31
C PHE A 19 -13.58 0.99 -9.92
N SER A 20 -14.39 0.93 -8.87
CA SER A 20 -14.64 2.11 -8.05
C SER A 20 -13.36 2.44 -7.27
N ALA A 21 -13.12 3.71 -6.97
CA ALA A 21 -11.93 4.13 -6.24
C ALA A 21 -12.16 5.43 -5.49
N TYR A 22 -11.48 5.60 -4.36
CA TYR A 22 -11.28 6.92 -3.78
C TYR A 22 -10.10 7.61 -4.46
N VAL A 23 -10.31 8.82 -4.97
CA VAL A 23 -9.31 9.61 -5.69
C VAL A 23 -9.13 10.96 -5.02
N THR A 24 -7.88 11.38 -4.85
CA THR A 24 -7.54 12.65 -4.18
C THR A 24 -6.26 13.25 -4.75
N GLY A 25 -6.09 14.56 -4.57
CA GLY A 25 -4.94 15.32 -5.06
C GLY A 25 -5.04 15.83 -6.50
N PRO A 26 -4.00 16.54 -6.98
CA PRO A 26 -4.04 17.23 -8.27
C PRO A 26 -4.07 16.27 -9.47
N SER A 27 -5.20 16.23 -10.19
CA SER A 27 -5.40 15.40 -11.39
C SER A 27 -4.35 15.60 -12.49
N LYS A 28 -3.77 16.81 -12.57
CA LYS A 28 -2.69 17.18 -13.50
C LYS A 28 -1.28 16.79 -13.05
N SER A 29 -1.10 16.21 -11.86
CA SER A 29 0.23 15.77 -11.41
C SER A 29 0.81 14.72 -12.35
N SER A 30 2.09 14.86 -12.67
CA SER A 30 2.86 13.85 -13.40
C SER A 30 3.24 12.66 -12.51
N HIS A 31 2.96 12.71 -11.21
CA HIS A 31 3.27 11.64 -10.26
C HIS A 31 1.97 11.08 -9.68
N ALA A 32 1.76 9.77 -9.81
CA ALA A 32 0.64 9.06 -9.21
C ALA A 32 1.11 8.10 -8.12
N VAL A 33 0.26 7.90 -7.11
CA VAL A 33 0.40 6.83 -6.13
C VAL A 33 -0.87 6.01 -6.12
N VAL A 34 -0.75 4.69 -6.33
CA VAL A 34 -1.83 3.73 -6.12
C VAL A 34 -1.66 3.13 -4.72
N LEU A 35 -2.63 3.30 -3.83
CA LEU A 35 -2.62 2.69 -2.50
C LEU A 35 -3.60 1.51 -2.47
N ALA A 36 -3.08 0.31 -2.25
CA ALA A 36 -3.87 -0.89 -2.06
C ALA A 36 -4.23 -1.07 -0.59
N SER A 37 -5.52 -1.25 -0.32
CA SER A 37 -6.05 -1.41 1.03
C SER A 37 -5.60 -2.70 1.71
N ASP A 38 -5.84 -2.77 3.02
CA ASP A 38 -5.95 -4.07 3.68
C ASP A 38 -7.28 -4.75 3.31
N VAL A 39 -7.55 -5.90 3.94
CA VAL A 39 -8.73 -6.73 3.64
C VAL A 39 -10.07 -6.03 3.90
N TYR A 40 -10.09 -4.93 4.66
CA TYR A 40 -11.32 -4.19 4.96
C TYR A 40 -11.71 -3.19 3.87
N GLY A 41 -10.91 -3.09 2.81
CA GLY A 41 -11.25 -2.34 1.61
C GLY A 41 -10.96 -0.85 1.71
N PHE A 42 -11.21 -0.17 0.60
CA PHE A 42 -10.91 1.25 0.45
C PHE A 42 -11.84 2.19 1.25
N GLU A 43 -12.96 1.68 1.77
CA GLU A 43 -13.89 2.44 2.63
C GLU A 43 -13.41 2.54 4.09
N ALA A 44 -12.37 1.78 4.47
CA ALA A 44 -11.78 1.90 5.79
C ALA A 44 -11.21 3.33 5.99
N PRO A 45 -11.72 4.11 6.98
CA PRO A 45 -11.60 5.56 6.98
C PRO A 45 -10.17 6.09 7.18
N ILE A 46 -9.28 5.31 7.79
CA ILE A 46 -7.89 5.72 7.99
C ILE A 46 -7.12 5.72 6.67
N LEU A 47 -7.40 4.78 5.75
CA LEU A 47 -6.68 4.69 4.49
C LEU A 47 -6.96 5.88 3.56
N ARG A 48 -8.21 6.33 3.48
CA ARG A 48 -8.57 7.54 2.70
C ARG A 48 -7.92 8.80 3.26
N LYS A 49 -7.83 8.92 4.59
CA LYS A 49 -7.08 10.01 5.24
C LYS A 49 -5.59 9.97 4.94
N ILE A 50 -5.00 8.78 4.93
CA ILE A 50 -3.61 8.59 4.50
C ILE A 50 -3.46 9.04 3.04
N ALA A 51 -4.39 8.64 2.15
CA ALA A 51 -4.37 9.05 0.76
C ALA A 51 -4.41 10.58 0.60
N ASP A 52 -5.23 11.28 1.40
CA ASP A 52 -5.28 12.74 1.42
C ASP A 52 -3.94 13.35 1.87
N GLN A 53 -3.28 12.75 2.87
CA GLN A 53 -1.96 13.21 3.34
C GLN A 53 -0.87 12.99 2.29
N VAL A 54 -0.95 11.89 1.51
CA VAL A 54 -0.07 11.66 0.36
C VAL A 54 -0.37 12.68 -0.75
N ALA A 55 -1.64 12.91 -1.08
CA ALA A 55 -2.04 13.90 -2.07
C ALA A 55 -1.59 15.33 -1.72
N ALA A 56 -1.58 15.69 -0.43
CA ALA A 56 -1.07 16.96 0.06
C ALA A 56 0.43 17.18 -0.24
N LYS A 57 1.18 16.14 -0.63
CA LYS A 57 2.56 16.25 -1.13
C LYS A 57 2.67 16.44 -2.65
N GLY A 58 1.54 16.60 -3.35
CA GLY A 58 1.47 16.88 -4.79
C GLY A 58 1.26 15.66 -5.68
N TYR A 59 0.96 14.49 -5.09
CA TYR A 59 0.68 13.27 -5.84
C TYR A 59 -0.79 13.20 -6.25
N TYR A 60 -1.07 12.63 -7.43
CA TYR A 60 -2.39 12.13 -7.77
C TYR A 60 -2.58 10.76 -7.14
N VAL A 61 -3.45 10.62 -6.15
CA VAL A 61 -3.59 9.38 -5.38
C VAL A 61 -4.87 8.65 -5.77
N VAL A 62 -4.75 7.35 -5.98
CA VAL A 62 -5.88 6.45 -6.27
C VAL A 62 -5.86 5.33 -5.23
N VAL A 63 -7.01 5.09 -4.59
CA VAL A 63 -7.26 3.96 -3.69
C VAL A 63 -8.36 3.09 -4.31
N PRO A 64 -8.01 2.12 -5.17
CA PRO A 64 -9.00 1.30 -5.86
C PRO A 64 -9.71 0.33 -4.91
N ASP A 65 -10.98 0.07 -5.19
CA ASP A 65 -11.71 -1.06 -4.62
C ASP A 65 -11.35 -2.35 -5.36
N PHE A 66 -10.25 -2.97 -4.97
CA PHE A 66 -9.84 -4.26 -5.53
C PHE A 66 -10.75 -5.43 -5.14
N PHE A 67 -11.76 -5.20 -4.29
CA PHE A 67 -12.71 -6.23 -3.86
C PHE A 67 -14.09 -6.08 -4.49
N HIS A 68 -14.31 -5.07 -5.34
CA HIS A 68 -15.57 -4.85 -6.06
C HIS A 68 -16.81 -4.89 -5.15
N GLY A 69 -16.75 -4.16 -4.03
CA GLY A 69 -17.83 -4.09 -3.04
C GLY A 69 -17.90 -5.28 -2.08
N ASP A 70 -16.96 -6.22 -2.13
CA ASP A 70 -16.93 -7.40 -1.26
C ASP A 70 -15.73 -7.42 -0.27
N PRO A 71 -15.49 -6.38 0.55
CA PRO A 71 -14.41 -6.41 1.53
C PRO A 71 -14.63 -7.54 2.56
N TYR A 72 -13.54 -7.96 3.21
CA TYR A 72 -13.62 -8.91 4.31
C TYR A 72 -14.39 -8.32 5.50
N ASN A 73 -15.18 -9.17 6.16
CA ASN A 73 -15.80 -8.90 7.44
C ASN A 73 -15.80 -10.18 8.28
N ASP A 74 -16.02 -10.05 9.58
CA ASP A 74 -15.85 -11.16 10.53
C ASP A 74 -16.90 -12.28 10.39
N SER A 75 -17.92 -12.11 9.52
CA SER A 75 -18.84 -13.20 9.17
C SER A 75 -18.31 -14.14 8.09
N LYS A 76 -17.20 -13.79 7.43
CA LYS A 76 -16.57 -14.59 6.37
C LYS A 76 -15.43 -15.42 6.92
N ILE A 77 -15.18 -16.57 6.30
CA ILE A 77 -13.95 -17.34 6.54
C ILE A 77 -12.83 -16.70 5.73
N LEU A 78 -11.83 -16.11 6.41
CA LEU A 78 -10.75 -15.37 5.76
C LEU A 78 -10.00 -16.21 4.70
N SER A 79 -9.77 -17.50 4.98
CA SER A 79 -9.09 -18.42 4.05
C SER A 79 -9.92 -18.81 2.83
N GLU A 80 -11.23 -18.61 2.84
CA GLU A 80 -12.09 -18.78 1.67
C GLU A 80 -12.21 -17.47 0.90
N TRP A 81 -12.41 -16.36 1.62
CA TRP A 81 -12.48 -15.03 1.03
C TRP A 81 -11.21 -14.69 0.23
N ILE A 82 -10.02 -15.04 0.75
CA ILE A 82 -8.75 -14.80 0.06
C ILE A 82 -8.61 -15.57 -1.26
N LYS A 83 -9.32 -16.69 -1.45
CA LYS A 83 -9.29 -17.45 -2.72
C LYS A 83 -9.99 -16.67 -3.83
N SER A 84 -11.08 -16.00 -3.49
CA SER A 84 -11.81 -15.12 -4.42
C SER A 84 -11.17 -13.74 -4.56
N HIS A 85 -10.40 -13.31 -3.54
CA HIS A 85 -9.76 -11.99 -3.48
C HIS A 85 -8.24 -12.12 -3.41
N SER A 86 -7.67 -12.88 -4.34
CA SER A 86 -6.22 -13.10 -4.40
C SER A 86 -5.50 -11.77 -4.73
N PRO A 87 -4.49 -11.35 -3.94
CA PRO A 87 -3.70 -10.16 -4.26
C PRO A 87 -2.89 -10.31 -5.56
N VAL A 88 -2.55 -11.55 -5.93
CA VAL A 88 -1.85 -11.85 -7.17
C VAL A 88 -2.78 -11.66 -8.37
N THR A 89 -4.02 -12.17 -8.27
CA THR A 89 -5.03 -11.99 -9.32
C THR A 89 -5.41 -10.51 -9.45
N ALA A 90 -5.64 -9.82 -8.34
CA ALA A 90 -5.91 -8.39 -8.35
C ALA A 90 -4.79 -7.57 -9.01
N ALA A 91 -3.52 -7.92 -8.78
CA ALA A 91 -2.38 -7.27 -9.47
C ALA A 91 -2.40 -7.50 -10.99
N GLN A 92 -2.89 -8.64 -11.46
CA GLN A 92 -3.08 -8.91 -12.88
C GLN A 92 -4.25 -8.10 -13.46
N ASP A 93 -5.36 -8.04 -12.73
CA ASP A 93 -6.58 -7.34 -13.14
C ASP A 93 -6.40 -5.81 -13.10
N ALA A 94 -5.48 -5.31 -12.28
CA ALA A 94 -5.15 -3.88 -12.19
C ALA A 94 -4.34 -3.35 -13.39
N LYS A 95 -3.87 -4.20 -14.32
CA LYS A 95 -3.07 -3.77 -15.49
C LYS A 95 -3.71 -2.61 -16.29
N PRO A 96 -5.02 -2.59 -16.59
CA PRO A 96 -5.65 -1.47 -17.30
C PRO A 96 -5.60 -0.15 -16.52
N LEU A 97 -5.70 -0.18 -15.19
CA LEU A 97 -5.57 1.00 -14.34
C LEU A 97 -4.17 1.62 -14.48
N PHE A 98 -3.12 0.82 -14.29
CA PHE A 98 -1.75 1.29 -14.43
C PHE A 98 -1.42 1.75 -15.86
N ALA A 99 -1.92 1.04 -16.87
CA ALA A 99 -1.77 1.45 -18.27
C ALA A 99 -2.42 2.82 -18.53
N SER A 100 -3.61 3.07 -18.00
CA SER A 100 -4.30 4.36 -18.14
C SER A 100 -3.54 5.50 -17.47
N LEU A 101 -3.04 5.29 -16.25
CA LEU A 101 -2.22 6.29 -15.56
C LEU A 101 -0.94 6.61 -16.34
N ARG A 102 -0.27 5.59 -16.88
CA ARG A 102 0.94 5.77 -17.71
C ARG A 102 0.63 6.49 -19.03
N ASN A 103 -0.48 6.17 -19.69
CA ASN A 103 -0.90 6.83 -20.93
C ASN A 103 -1.24 8.31 -20.70
N LYS A 104 -1.63 8.67 -19.47
CA LYS A 104 -1.76 10.07 -19.02
C LYS A 104 -0.42 10.73 -18.66
N GLY A 105 0.70 10.09 -18.98
CA GLY A 105 2.05 10.60 -18.73
C GLY A 105 2.51 10.55 -17.27
N LYS A 106 1.87 9.72 -16.43
CA LYS A 106 2.20 9.66 -14.99
C LYS A 106 3.33 8.66 -14.71
N SER A 107 4.30 9.08 -13.89
CA SER A 107 5.20 8.21 -13.14
C SER A 107 4.47 7.66 -11.92
N ILE A 108 4.48 6.35 -11.70
CA ILE A 108 3.56 5.70 -10.75
C ILE A 108 4.35 5.01 -9.64
N GLY A 109 3.96 5.27 -8.39
CA GLY A 109 4.35 4.49 -7.22
C GLY A 109 3.19 3.65 -6.73
N VAL A 110 3.50 2.58 -6.01
CA VAL A 110 2.49 1.73 -5.37
C VAL A 110 2.78 1.60 -3.87
N GLY A 111 1.75 1.77 -3.06
CA GLY A 111 1.78 1.50 -1.62
C GLY A 111 0.77 0.42 -1.27
N GLY A 112 1.10 -0.43 -0.31
CA GLY A 112 0.25 -1.56 0.08
C GLY A 112 0.20 -1.78 1.58
N TYR A 113 -1.00 -2.02 2.11
CA TYR A 113 -1.23 -2.31 3.53
C TYR A 113 -1.70 -3.75 3.71
N CYS A 114 -1.08 -4.56 4.57
CA CYS A 114 -1.51 -5.95 4.80
C CYS A 114 -1.61 -6.75 3.49
N TRP A 115 -2.82 -7.13 3.08
CA TRP A 115 -3.15 -7.76 1.80
C TRP A 115 -2.61 -6.95 0.62
N GLY A 116 -2.79 -5.63 0.66
CA GLY A 116 -2.26 -4.69 -0.33
C GLY A 116 -0.74 -4.73 -0.43
N GLY A 117 -0.05 -5.21 0.61
CA GLY A 117 1.39 -5.43 0.58
C GLY A 117 1.79 -6.49 -0.47
N LYS A 118 1.08 -7.62 -0.55
CA LYS A 118 1.34 -8.61 -1.61
C LYS A 118 0.98 -8.08 -2.99
N PHE A 119 -0.13 -7.35 -3.11
CA PHE A 119 -0.49 -6.67 -4.35
C PHE A 119 0.64 -5.74 -4.82
N ALA A 120 1.13 -4.85 -3.94
CA ALA A 120 2.19 -3.90 -4.25
C ALA A 120 3.49 -4.62 -4.64
N THR A 121 3.82 -5.72 -3.97
CA THR A 121 4.96 -6.58 -4.33
C THR A 121 4.83 -7.14 -5.74
N GLU A 122 3.67 -7.69 -6.12
CA GLU A 122 3.44 -8.22 -7.46
C GLU A 122 3.52 -7.12 -8.53
N ILE A 123 2.96 -5.94 -8.26
CA ILE A 123 3.10 -4.78 -9.15
C ILE A 123 4.58 -4.37 -9.29
N ALA A 124 5.36 -4.43 -8.22
CA ALA A 124 6.79 -4.09 -8.21
C ALA A 124 7.68 -5.07 -9.01
N LYS A 125 7.16 -6.24 -9.41
CA LYS A 125 7.82 -7.17 -10.35
C LYS A 125 7.62 -6.76 -11.82
N THR A 126 6.78 -5.74 -12.08
CA THR A 126 6.43 -5.27 -13.43
C THR A 126 7.00 -3.88 -13.71
N ASP A 127 7.01 -3.45 -14.97
CA ASP A 127 7.44 -2.09 -15.37
C ASP A 127 6.32 -1.04 -15.27
N ASN A 128 5.26 -1.34 -14.52
CA ASN A 128 4.11 -0.45 -14.34
C ASN A 128 4.33 0.62 -13.27
N VAL A 129 5.34 0.47 -12.42
CA VAL A 129 5.67 1.39 -11.34
C VAL A 129 7.15 1.75 -11.35
N LYS A 130 7.53 2.69 -10.49
CA LYS A 130 8.93 3.10 -10.25
C LYS A 130 9.40 2.88 -8.81
N VAL A 131 8.47 2.61 -7.89
CA VAL A 131 8.77 2.43 -6.46
C VAL A 131 7.60 1.73 -5.78
N ALA A 132 7.91 0.92 -4.77
CA ALA A 132 6.94 0.22 -3.95
C ALA A 132 7.15 0.50 -2.45
N VAL A 133 6.06 0.56 -1.70
CA VAL A 133 6.06 0.67 -0.23
C VAL A 133 5.11 -0.38 0.36
N LEU A 134 5.60 -1.19 1.30
CA LEU A 134 4.84 -2.22 1.99
C LEU A 134 4.71 -1.87 3.48
N SER A 135 3.49 -1.69 3.96
CA SER A 135 3.19 -1.45 5.38
C SER A 135 2.51 -2.66 5.99
N HIS A 136 3.16 -3.25 7.01
CA HIS A 136 2.76 -4.52 7.66
C HIS A 136 2.21 -5.54 6.64
N PRO A 137 3.00 -5.92 5.62
CA PRO A 137 2.51 -6.75 4.53
C PRO A 137 2.02 -8.11 5.04
N ALA A 138 1.14 -8.75 4.27
CA ALA A 138 0.73 -10.14 4.45
C ALA A 138 0.88 -10.88 3.11
N TYR A 139 1.04 -12.21 3.14
CA TYR A 139 1.16 -13.09 1.96
C TYR A 139 2.39 -12.86 1.06
N VAL A 140 3.34 -12.04 1.49
CA VAL A 140 4.65 -11.87 0.83
C VAL A 140 5.57 -13.01 1.25
N ILE A 141 6.31 -13.58 0.31
CA ILE A 141 7.29 -14.63 0.55
C ILE A 141 8.69 -14.15 0.20
N VAL A 142 9.72 -14.81 0.74
CA VAL A 142 11.12 -14.39 0.57
C VAL A 142 11.53 -14.35 -0.91
N ASP A 143 11.04 -15.30 -1.71
CA ASP A 143 11.33 -15.36 -3.14
C ASP A 143 10.81 -14.15 -3.92
N ASP A 144 9.76 -13.48 -3.43
CA ASP A 144 9.27 -12.25 -4.08
C ASP A 144 10.37 -11.19 -4.16
N MET A 145 11.24 -11.10 -3.15
CA MET A 145 12.33 -10.12 -3.09
C MET A 145 13.39 -10.35 -4.17
N LYS A 146 13.45 -11.56 -4.75
CA LYS A 146 14.33 -11.89 -5.87
C LYS A 146 13.78 -11.38 -7.21
N GLU A 147 12.50 -11.07 -7.28
CA GLU A 147 11.81 -10.70 -8.52
C GLU A 147 11.45 -9.22 -8.61
N VAL A 148 11.40 -8.51 -7.47
CA VAL A 148 11.15 -7.06 -7.46
C VAL A 148 12.21 -6.34 -8.30
N LYS A 149 11.73 -5.41 -9.14
CA LYS A 149 12.54 -4.64 -10.11
C LYS A 149 12.79 -3.19 -9.70
N TRP A 150 12.05 -2.69 -8.72
CA TRP A 150 12.03 -1.27 -8.36
C TRP A 150 12.37 -1.06 -6.88
N PRO A 151 12.84 0.14 -6.50
CA PRO A 151 13.07 0.49 -5.11
C PRO A 151 11.90 0.12 -4.19
N ILE A 152 12.19 -0.56 -3.08
CA ILE A 152 11.17 -1.12 -2.19
C ILE A 152 11.41 -0.76 -0.72
N GLU A 153 10.38 -0.23 -0.07
CA GLU A 153 10.32 -0.06 1.38
C GLU A 153 9.44 -1.16 2.01
N ILE A 154 9.89 -1.72 3.14
CA ILE A 154 9.14 -2.71 3.93
C ILE A 154 9.13 -2.31 5.40
N LEU A 155 7.95 -1.96 5.91
CA LEU A 155 7.72 -1.61 7.31
C LEU A 155 6.99 -2.75 8.02
N GLY A 156 7.73 -3.53 8.81
CA GLY A 156 7.19 -4.59 9.68
C GLY A 156 6.85 -4.11 11.08
N ALA A 157 6.19 -4.99 11.85
CA ALA A 157 5.77 -4.71 13.23
C ALA A 157 6.32 -5.79 14.19
N GLN A 158 6.82 -5.38 15.36
CA GLN A 158 7.46 -6.28 16.33
C GLN A 158 6.51 -7.35 16.88
N ASN A 159 5.24 -6.98 17.12
CA ASN A 159 4.23 -7.88 17.68
C ASN A 159 3.30 -8.44 16.57
N ASP A 160 3.77 -8.45 15.33
CA ASP A 160 3.02 -8.99 14.19
C ASP A 160 3.03 -10.52 14.22
N THR A 161 1.84 -11.13 14.23
CA THR A 161 1.67 -12.59 14.17
C THR A 161 1.32 -13.08 12.76
N ILE A 162 1.03 -12.17 11.83
CA ILE A 162 0.68 -12.47 10.43
C ILE A 162 1.94 -12.48 9.57
N THR A 163 2.83 -11.51 9.75
CA THR A 163 4.16 -11.48 9.14
C THR A 163 5.17 -11.18 10.24
N PRO A 164 5.61 -12.24 10.96
CA PRO A 164 6.48 -12.08 12.12
C PRO A 164 7.79 -11.36 11.79
N PRO A 165 8.43 -10.71 12.77
CA PRO A 165 9.72 -10.02 12.61
C PRO A 165 10.79 -10.87 11.92
N GLU A 166 10.81 -12.17 12.18
CA GLU A 166 11.76 -13.09 11.55
C GLU A 166 11.57 -13.18 10.03
N GLN A 167 10.33 -13.22 9.56
CA GLN A 167 10.03 -13.20 8.13
C GLN A 167 10.45 -11.88 7.48
N VAL A 168 10.24 -10.75 8.16
CA VAL A 168 10.70 -9.43 7.69
C VAL A 168 12.23 -9.37 7.60
N ARG A 169 12.95 -9.98 8.55
CA ARG A 169 14.42 -10.10 8.48
C ARG A 169 14.87 -10.99 7.32
N GLN A 170 14.13 -12.03 6.99
CA GLN A 170 14.41 -12.85 5.80
C GLN A 170 14.24 -12.04 4.50
N PHE A 171 13.25 -11.14 4.43
CA PHE A 171 13.12 -10.22 3.31
C PHE A 171 14.32 -9.28 3.21
N ASP A 172 14.70 -8.65 4.33
CA ASP A 172 15.92 -7.82 4.43
C ASP A 172 17.13 -8.61 3.92
N GLN A 173 17.38 -9.81 4.44
CA GLN A 173 18.49 -10.66 4.03
C GLN A 173 18.50 -10.94 2.52
N ALA A 174 17.34 -11.26 1.94
CA ALA A 174 17.23 -11.51 0.49
C ALA A 174 17.52 -10.25 -0.33
N LEU A 175 17.02 -9.09 0.10
CA LEU A 175 17.28 -7.80 -0.54
C LEU A 175 18.75 -7.37 -0.40
N ARG A 176 19.42 -7.69 0.73
CA ARG A 176 20.85 -7.40 0.92
C ARG A 176 21.76 -8.08 -0.10
N GLN A 177 21.32 -9.17 -0.73
CA GLN A 177 22.08 -9.87 -1.77
C GLN A 177 21.92 -9.22 -3.15
N ARG A 178 21.06 -8.19 -3.28
CA ARG A 178 20.78 -7.48 -4.54
C ARG A 178 21.57 -6.18 -4.59
N MET A 179 22.12 -5.89 -5.76
CA MET A 179 22.88 -4.65 -6.05
C MET A 179 22.19 -3.76 -7.09
N ASP A 180 21.10 -4.23 -7.67
CA ASP A 180 20.40 -3.63 -8.79
C ASP A 180 19.12 -2.89 -8.38
N ILE A 181 18.71 -3.00 -7.12
CA ILE A 181 17.59 -2.23 -6.54
C ILE A 181 17.98 -1.65 -5.19
N GLU A 182 17.43 -0.47 -4.89
CA GLU A 182 17.51 0.14 -3.58
C GLU A 182 16.42 -0.43 -2.67
N TYR A 183 16.68 -0.54 -1.37
CA TYR A 183 15.67 -1.01 -0.42
C TYR A 183 15.80 -0.36 0.95
N PHE A 184 14.69 -0.36 1.70
CA PHE A 184 14.66 0.03 3.11
C PHE A 184 13.75 -0.94 3.88
N VAL A 185 14.28 -1.57 4.93
CA VAL A 185 13.50 -2.44 5.81
C VAL A 185 13.57 -1.94 7.24
N LYS A 186 12.41 -1.84 7.90
CA LYS A 186 12.31 -1.43 9.29
C LYS A 186 11.24 -2.23 10.03
N ILE A 187 11.57 -2.71 11.22
CA ILE A 187 10.59 -3.31 12.15
C ILE A 187 10.28 -2.29 13.24
N PHE A 188 9.01 -1.91 13.37
CA PHE A 188 8.56 -0.97 14.39
C PHE A 188 8.36 -1.67 15.73
N PRO A 189 8.91 -1.13 16.84
CA PRO A 189 8.78 -1.73 18.15
C PRO A 189 7.36 -1.57 18.70
N ARG A 190 6.91 -2.54 19.52
CA ARG A 190 5.68 -2.52 20.34
C ARG A 190 4.35 -2.37 19.58
N VAL A 191 4.36 -2.40 18.26
CA VAL A 191 3.16 -2.34 17.43
C VAL A 191 2.85 -3.71 16.83
N ALA A 192 1.57 -3.94 16.51
CA ALA A 192 1.06 -5.19 15.93
C ALA A 192 0.71 -5.02 14.44
N HIS A 193 0.25 -6.10 13.80
CA HIS A 193 -0.24 -6.05 12.43
C HIS A 193 -1.33 -4.98 12.26
N GLY A 194 -1.29 -4.22 11.16
CA GLY A 194 -2.22 -3.10 10.93
C GLY A 194 -1.83 -1.77 11.55
N PHE A 195 -0.67 -1.65 12.22
CA PHE A 195 -0.29 -0.43 12.92
C PHE A 195 -0.26 0.85 12.07
N ALA A 196 -0.11 0.73 10.75
CA ALA A 196 0.00 1.88 9.87
C ALA A 196 -1.37 2.38 9.34
N CYS A 197 -2.42 1.54 9.34
CA CYS A 197 -3.74 1.89 8.81
C CYS A 197 -4.94 1.50 9.69
N ARG A 198 -4.74 0.82 10.82
CA ARG A 198 -5.79 0.36 11.76
C ARG A 198 -5.48 0.70 13.22
N TYR A 199 -4.60 1.68 13.45
CA TYR A 199 -4.19 2.08 14.79
C TYR A 199 -5.32 2.77 15.56
N ASN A 200 -5.29 2.63 16.89
CA ASN A 200 -6.19 3.37 17.78
C ASN A 200 -5.80 4.86 17.77
N THR A 201 -6.67 5.70 17.19
CA THR A 201 -6.45 7.14 17.07
C THR A 201 -6.48 7.90 18.40
N SER A 202 -6.92 7.25 19.49
CA SER A 202 -6.88 7.80 20.85
C SER A 202 -5.64 7.39 21.64
N ASP A 203 -4.81 6.48 21.12
CA ASP A 203 -3.53 6.09 21.72
C ASP A 203 -2.38 6.91 21.10
N PRO A 204 -1.75 7.84 21.85
CA PRO A 204 -0.66 8.67 21.33
C PRO A 204 0.53 7.87 20.81
N PHE A 205 0.83 6.71 21.38
CA PHE A 205 1.92 5.86 20.92
C PHE A 205 1.61 5.24 19.56
N ALA A 206 0.38 4.74 19.40
CA ALA A 206 -0.09 4.17 18.14
C ALA A 206 -0.14 5.23 17.03
N VAL A 207 -0.67 6.42 17.33
CA VAL A 207 -0.69 7.57 16.40
C VAL A 207 0.72 7.95 15.96
N LYS A 208 1.64 8.17 16.91
CA LYS A 208 3.03 8.55 16.58
C LYS A 208 3.74 7.49 15.73
N SER A 209 3.47 6.21 15.98
CA SER A 209 4.07 5.11 15.21
C SER A 209 3.54 5.08 13.78
N ALA A 210 2.24 5.31 13.58
CA ALA A 210 1.63 5.40 12.25
C ALA A 210 2.07 6.65 11.48
N GLU A 211 2.16 7.81 12.15
CA GLU A 211 2.69 9.04 11.56
C GLU A 211 4.15 8.87 11.10
N GLN A 212 4.97 8.17 11.90
CA GLN A 212 6.33 7.86 11.51
C GLN A 212 6.39 6.90 10.32
N ALA A 213 5.52 5.89 10.25
CA ALA A 213 5.43 5.00 9.09
C ALA A 213 5.02 5.75 7.81
N LEU A 214 4.04 6.66 7.91
CA LEU A 214 3.65 7.53 6.81
C LEU A 214 4.81 8.44 6.38
N ALA A 215 5.58 8.99 7.31
CA ALA A 215 6.75 9.82 6.98
C ALA A 215 7.78 9.03 6.16
N TYR A 216 8.11 7.79 6.55
CA TYR A 216 9.00 6.93 5.76
C TYR A 216 8.47 6.68 4.35
N MET A 217 7.18 6.32 4.22
CA MET A 217 6.53 6.14 2.91
C MET A 217 6.65 7.38 2.02
N LEU A 218 6.38 8.57 2.58
CA LEU A 218 6.44 9.83 1.84
C LEU A 218 7.86 10.18 1.42
N ASP A 219 8.84 9.95 2.29
CA ASP A 219 10.26 10.17 1.97
C ASP A 219 10.72 9.20 0.87
N TRP A 220 10.27 7.94 0.91
CA TRP A 220 10.56 6.94 -0.11
C TRP A 220 9.94 7.30 -1.47
N PHE A 221 8.65 7.66 -1.50
CA PHE A 221 8.01 8.14 -2.71
C PHE A 221 8.64 9.44 -3.24
N HIS A 222 9.05 10.36 -2.37
CA HIS A 222 9.75 11.57 -2.78
C HIS A 222 11.06 11.26 -3.48
N LYS A 223 11.84 10.32 -2.93
CA LYS A 223 13.15 9.95 -3.46
C LYS A 223 13.10 9.28 -4.82
N TYR A 224 12.08 8.46 -5.09
CA TYR A 224 12.06 7.58 -6.27
C TYR A 224 10.96 7.86 -7.30
N LEU A 225 9.99 8.75 -7.04
CA LEU A 225 9.02 9.18 -8.05
C LEU A 225 9.38 10.47 -8.76
N LYS A 226 10.19 11.32 -8.14
CA LYS A 226 10.55 12.63 -8.68
C LYS A 226 11.74 12.57 -9.64
#